data_AF-A0A5D2S3Y4-F1
#
_entry.id   AF-A0A5D2S3Y4-F1
#
_cell.length_a   1.000
_cell.length_b   1.000
_cell.length_c   1.000
_cell.angle_alpha   90.00
_cell.angle_beta   90.00
_cell.angle_gamma   90.00
#
_symmetry.space_group_name_H-M   'P 1'
#
loop_
_entity.id
_entity.type
_entity.pdbx_description
1 polymer ?
#
loop_
_entity_poly.entity_id
_entity_poly.type
_entity_poly.pdbx_seq_one_letter_code
_entity_poly.pdbx_strand_id
1 'polypeptide(L)'
;MRVNRARRHGAARLPLRASPPLIHRVTATVNAISCWYCDLKIYALNEPLFRFGRKHTMILKLWFSIGTGFGLTALIGVTWILIWQLFLSSDTRLSNLFSSLLFGFSPSLRISMSDAGYLFISTLVSVSVHEFGHAIALASEGIQLEYIAVFIAVLFPGALVAFDYDLLQALPRLTSLRVYCAGIWHNAVFCALCGLLLFLQPVILFPFYMHAESPLVLEVASPLSEFFVSWGCNSVIGWCSHP
;
A
#
# COMPACT_ATOMS: atom_id res chain seq x y z
N MET A 1 59.31 27.05 -44.02
CA MET A 1 59.76 25.64 -43.89
C MET A 1 58.58 24.74 -44.17
N ARG A 2 58.78 23.77 -45.07
CA ARG A 2 57.78 22.88 -45.67
C ARG A 2 58.22 21.47 -45.31
N VAL A 3 57.42 20.67 -44.60
CA VAL A 3 57.53 19.21 -44.64
C VAL A 3 56.13 18.60 -44.58
N ASN A 4 55.86 17.81 -45.61
CA ASN A 4 54.68 17.00 -45.88
C ASN A 4 54.97 15.52 -45.51
N ARG A 5 53.88 14.73 -45.51
CA ARG A 5 53.73 13.24 -45.56
C ARG A 5 53.60 12.53 -44.20
N ALA A 6 52.69 11.56 -44.02
CA ALA A 6 52.06 10.68 -44.99
C ALA A 6 50.64 10.22 -44.60
N ARG A 7 49.83 9.99 -45.66
CA ARG A 7 48.57 9.23 -45.68
C ARG A 7 48.72 7.81 -45.12
N ARG A 8 47.70 7.32 -44.42
CA ARG A 8 47.17 5.96 -44.63
C ARG A 8 45.67 6.01 -44.86
N HIS A 9 45.27 5.34 -45.94
CA HIS A 9 43.89 5.12 -46.35
C HIS A 9 43.22 4.10 -45.43
N GLY A 10 41.93 4.34 -45.16
CA GLY A 10 40.99 3.37 -44.61
C GLY A 10 39.58 3.84 -44.95
N ALA A 11 39.21 3.69 -46.22
CA ALA A 11 37.84 3.93 -46.69
C ALA A 11 36.98 2.70 -46.39
N ALA A 12 35.92 2.86 -45.58
CA ALA A 12 34.72 2.04 -45.60
C ALA A 12 33.65 2.76 -44.74
N ARG A 13 32.82 3.61 -45.36
CA ARG A 13 31.39 3.32 -45.62
C ARG A 13 30.61 2.89 -44.36
N LEU A 14 30.03 3.87 -43.66
CA LEU A 14 28.66 3.73 -43.11
C LEU A 14 27.75 3.33 -44.29
N PRO A 15 26.83 2.33 -44.16
CA PRO A 15 25.66 2.50 -43.31
C PRO A 15 25.05 1.18 -42.77
N LEU A 16 24.90 1.05 -41.46
CA LEU A 16 23.91 0.15 -40.85
C LEU A 16 23.35 0.94 -39.67
N ARG A 17 22.31 1.77 -39.86
CA ARG A 17 20.91 1.35 -39.68
C ARG A 17 20.82 0.15 -38.74
N ALA A 18 21.23 0.35 -37.49
CA ALA A 18 20.62 -0.36 -36.38
C ALA A 18 19.15 0.01 -36.42
N SER A 19 18.37 -0.83 -37.07
CA SER A 19 16.92 -0.85 -36.95
C SER A 19 16.59 -0.70 -35.47
N PRO A 20 15.69 0.22 -35.06
CA PRO A 20 15.12 0.12 -33.73
C PRO A 20 14.56 -1.31 -33.62
N PRO A 21 14.74 -2.02 -32.49
CA PRO A 21 13.98 -3.24 -32.29
C PRO A 21 12.53 -2.85 -32.50
N LEU A 22 11.98 -3.45 -33.54
CA LEU A 22 10.65 -3.19 -34.04
C LEU A 22 9.74 -3.31 -32.83
N ILE A 23 8.96 -2.24 -32.61
CA ILE A 23 7.89 -2.14 -31.63
C ILE A 23 6.88 -3.23 -31.98
N HIS A 24 7.21 -4.47 -31.65
CA HIS A 24 6.23 -5.50 -31.44
C HIS A 24 5.83 -5.32 -29.99
N ARG A 25 4.70 -4.65 -29.86
CA ARG A 25 3.86 -4.45 -28.68
C ARG A 25 3.59 -5.79 -27.99
N VAL A 26 4.61 -6.34 -27.35
CA VAL A 26 4.54 -7.44 -26.41
C VAL A 26 5.07 -6.84 -25.13
N THR A 27 4.15 -6.31 -24.34
CA THR A 27 4.29 -6.08 -22.90
C THR A 27 4.68 -7.41 -22.26
N ALA A 28 5.95 -7.79 -22.39
CA ALA A 28 6.49 -9.00 -21.84
C ALA A 28 6.84 -8.73 -20.38
N THR A 29 5.99 -9.20 -19.48
CA THR A 29 6.37 -9.41 -18.08
C THR A 29 7.52 -10.42 -18.08
N VAL A 30 8.75 -9.98 -17.80
CA VAL A 30 9.88 -10.90 -17.66
C VAL A 30 9.80 -11.49 -16.26
N ASN A 31 9.27 -12.71 -16.18
CA ASN A 31 9.08 -13.40 -14.92
C ASN A 31 10.35 -14.22 -14.63
N ALA A 32 11.09 -13.87 -13.58
CA ALA A 32 12.11 -14.75 -13.03
C ALA A 32 11.45 -15.59 -11.93
N ILE A 33 11.08 -16.83 -12.27
CA ILE A 33 10.43 -17.76 -11.34
C ILE A 33 11.49 -18.78 -10.92
N SER A 34 12.03 -18.62 -9.72
CA SER A 34 12.78 -19.64 -9.01
C SER A 34 11.87 -20.25 -7.94
N CYS A 35 12.13 -21.49 -7.52
CA CYS A 35 11.30 -22.23 -6.54
C CYS A 35 11.06 -21.48 -5.22
N TRP A 36 11.85 -20.45 -4.92
CA TRP A 36 11.83 -19.66 -3.68
C TRP A 36 11.72 -18.14 -3.92
N TYR A 37 11.69 -17.71 -5.18
CA TYR A 37 11.72 -16.30 -5.55
C TYR A 37 10.92 -16.07 -6.83
N CYS A 38 9.87 -15.26 -6.73
CA CYS A 38 9.10 -14.82 -7.87
C CYS A 38 9.32 -13.32 -8.03
N ASP A 39 9.87 -12.89 -9.18
CA ASP A 39 9.98 -11.48 -9.56
C ASP A 39 9.08 -11.21 -10.76
N LEU A 40 8.08 -10.34 -10.55
CA LEU A 40 7.09 -9.93 -11.54
C LEU A 40 7.34 -8.48 -11.93
N LYS A 41 8.00 -8.27 -13.07
CA LYS A 41 8.23 -6.93 -13.63
C LYS A 41 7.09 -6.51 -14.53
N ILE A 42 6.38 -5.46 -14.13
CA ILE A 42 5.23 -4.88 -14.81
C ILE A 42 5.68 -3.61 -15.54
N TYR A 43 6.01 -3.74 -16.82
CA TYR A 43 6.31 -2.60 -17.71
C TYR A 43 5.05 -1.93 -18.26
N ALA A 44 3.93 -2.65 -18.29
CA ALA A 44 2.68 -2.20 -18.90
C ALA A 44 2.04 -1.01 -18.16
N LEU A 45 2.36 -0.82 -16.88
CA LEU A 45 1.77 0.24 -16.05
C LEU A 45 2.52 1.59 -16.23
N ASN A 46 3.73 1.59 -16.78
CA ASN A 46 4.56 2.80 -16.85
C ASN A 46 3.92 3.90 -17.69
N GLU A 47 3.50 3.57 -18.92
CA GLU A 47 2.89 4.51 -19.86
C GLU A 47 1.55 5.09 -19.36
N PRO A 48 0.56 4.28 -18.91
CA PRO A 48 -0.69 4.83 -18.39
C PRO A 48 -0.49 5.66 -17.12
N LEU A 49 0.43 5.24 -16.24
CA LEU A 49 0.72 5.97 -15.01
C LEU A 49 1.39 7.31 -15.28
N PHE A 50 2.33 7.34 -16.22
CA PHE A 50 2.97 8.57 -16.67
C PHE A 50 1.95 9.55 -17.29
N ARG A 51 1.08 9.06 -18.18
CA ARG A 51 0.00 9.88 -18.77
C ARG A 51 -0.94 10.42 -17.71
N PHE A 52 -1.32 9.59 -16.73
CA PHE A 52 -2.17 9.99 -15.62
C PHE A 52 -1.52 11.09 -14.77
N GLY A 53 -0.25 10.88 -14.38
CA GLY A 53 0.53 11.84 -13.61
C GLY A 53 0.67 13.19 -14.31
N ARG A 54 0.92 13.18 -15.62
CA ARG A 54 1.02 14.38 -16.45
C ARG A 54 -0.31 15.11 -16.60
N LYS A 55 -1.41 14.38 -16.80
CA LYS A 55 -2.75 14.97 -16.98
C LYS A 55 -3.25 15.68 -15.72
N HIS A 56 -2.96 15.10 -14.54
CA HIS A 56 -3.50 15.58 -13.26
C HIS A 56 -2.43 16.21 -12.35
N THR A 57 -1.33 16.72 -12.92
CA THR A 57 -0.16 17.19 -12.16
C THR A 57 -0.50 18.20 -11.05
N MET A 58 -1.37 19.18 -11.31
CA MET A 58 -1.72 20.20 -10.31
C MET A 58 -2.45 19.61 -9.10
N ILE A 59 -3.42 18.73 -9.36
CA ILE A 59 -4.23 18.07 -8.34
C ILE A 59 -3.35 17.13 -7.52
N LEU A 60 -2.50 16.34 -8.21
CA LEU A 60 -1.58 15.42 -7.58
C LEU A 60 -0.55 16.15 -6.72
N LYS A 61 0.03 17.25 -7.20
CA LYS A 61 0.98 18.05 -6.42
C LYS A 61 0.35 18.62 -5.15
N LEU A 62 -0.90 19.09 -5.21
CA LEU A 62 -1.63 19.54 -4.03
C LEU A 62 -1.89 18.37 -3.07
N TRP A 63 -2.37 17.25 -3.58
CA TRP A 63 -2.61 16.01 -2.82
C TRP A 63 -1.36 15.53 -2.09
N PHE A 64 -0.23 15.45 -2.79
CA PHE A 64 1.05 15.07 -2.19
C PHE A 64 1.58 16.12 -1.23
N SER A 65 1.31 17.40 -1.43
CA SER A 65 1.69 18.44 -0.48
C SER A 65 0.97 18.31 0.86
N ILE A 66 -0.31 17.89 0.85
CA ILE A 66 -1.06 17.55 2.06
C ILE A 66 -0.45 16.30 2.70
N GLY A 67 -0.16 15.29 1.89
CA GLY A 67 0.50 14.05 2.31
C GLY A 67 1.86 14.28 2.98
N THR A 68 2.65 15.25 2.52
CA THR A 68 3.91 15.65 3.17
C THR A 68 3.67 16.21 4.56
N GLY A 69 2.67 17.07 4.74
CA GLY A 69 2.30 17.58 6.06
C GLY A 69 1.93 16.44 7.01
N PHE A 70 1.05 15.55 6.57
CA PHE A 70 0.67 14.36 7.33
C PHE A 70 1.88 13.48 7.67
N GLY A 71 2.72 13.16 6.69
CA GLY A 71 3.91 12.33 6.87
C GLY A 71 4.89 12.92 7.88
N LEU A 72 5.16 14.22 7.80
CA LEU A 72 6.01 14.91 8.78
C LEU A 72 5.41 14.88 10.18
N THR A 73 4.10 15.16 10.32
CA THR A 73 3.43 15.10 11.62
C THR A 73 3.43 13.68 12.20
N ALA A 74 3.26 12.66 11.36
CA ALA A 74 3.31 11.26 11.78
C ALA A 74 4.72 10.87 12.25
N LEU A 75 5.77 11.29 11.53
CA LEU A 75 7.16 11.05 11.92
C LEU A 75 7.50 11.74 13.25
N ILE A 76 7.07 12.98 13.44
CA ILE A 76 7.25 13.70 14.72
C ILE A 76 6.46 13.00 15.83
N GLY A 77 5.23 12.58 15.56
CA GLY A 77 4.38 11.87 16.52
C GLY A 77 5.00 10.53 16.96
N VAL A 78 5.46 9.71 16.00
CA VAL A 78 6.09 8.42 16.30
C VAL A 78 7.40 8.62 17.06
N THR A 79 8.25 9.57 16.66
CA THR A 79 9.49 9.84 17.41
C THR A 79 9.20 10.33 18.82
N TRP A 80 8.22 11.22 19.01
CA TRP A 80 7.77 11.66 20.32
C TRP A 80 7.27 10.49 21.18
N ILE A 81 6.44 9.60 20.63
CA ILE A 81 5.93 8.41 21.33
C ILE A 81 7.07 7.48 21.74
N LEU A 82 8.03 7.22 20.84
CA LEU A 82 9.18 6.36 21.12
C LEU A 82 10.09 6.97 22.19
N ILE A 83 10.32 8.29 22.16
CA ILE A 83 11.06 9.01 23.20
C ILE A 83 10.32 8.93 24.53
N TRP A 84 9.01 9.20 24.54
CA TRP A 84 8.19 9.09 25.73
C TRP A 84 8.24 7.68 26.34
N GLN A 85 8.18 6.64 25.52
CA GLN A 85 8.32 5.25 25.95
C GLN A 85 9.70 4.97 26.58
N LEU A 86 10.77 5.51 25.99
CA LEU A 86 12.13 5.38 26.52
C LEU A 86 12.24 6.02 27.92
N PHE A 87 11.64 7.19 28.12
CA PHE A 87 11.73 7.93 29.38
C PHE A 87 10.74 7.45 30.47
N LEU A 88 9.55 6.98 30.10
CA LEU A 88 8.50 6.55 31.04
C LEU A 88 8.46 5.04 31.30
N SER A 89 9.57 4.33 31.05
CA SER A 89 9.74 2.86 31.09
C SER A 89 9.49 2.17 32.45
N SER A 90 8.74 2.77 33.36
CA SER A 90 8.32 2.16 34.63
C SER A 90 7.10 1.24 34.50
N ASP A 91 6.26 1.40 33.47
CA ASP A 91 5.01 0.64 33.34
C ASP A 91 5.04 -0.36 32.18
N THR A 92 5.33 -1.62 32.50
CA THR A 92 5.49 -2.73 31.55
C THR A 92 4.21 -3.06 30.78
N ARG A 93 3.04 -2.66 31.27
CA ARG A 93 1.75 -2.89 30.58
C ARG A 93 1.58 -1.94 29.40
N LEU A 94 1.91 -0.66 29.60
CA LEU A 94 1.79 0.35 28.58
C LEU A 94 2.77 0.08 27.42
N SER A 95 4.00 -0.31 27.73
CA SER A 95 5.02 -0.63 26.71
C SER A 95 4.64 -1.83 25.85
N ASN A 96 4.00 -2.86 26.42
CA ASN A 96 3.50 -4.02 25.66
C ASN A 96 2.31 -3.66 24.75
N LEU A 97 1.40 -2.80 25.21
CA LEU A 97 0.27 -2.31 24.39
C LEU A 97 0.76 -1.47 23.21
N PHE A 98 1.69 -0.53 23.45
CA PHE A 98 2.25 0.28 22.37
C PHE A 98 3.09 -0.54 21.39
N SER A 99 3.86 -1.52 21.87
CA SER A 99 4.60 -2.42 20.99
C SER A 99 3.66 -3.26 20.12
N SER A 100 2.55 -3.72 20.67
CA SER A 100 1.49 -4.40 19.91
C SER A 100 0.84 -3.49 18.86
N LEU A 101 0.57 -2.22 19.20
CA LEU A 101 -0.03 -1.26 18.26
C LEU A 101 0.93 -0.81 17.15
N LEU A 102 2.21 -0.59 17.47
CA LEU A 102 3.21 -0.10 16.52
C LEU A 102 3.76 -1.21 15.62
N PHE A 103 3.99 -2.40 16.16
CA PHE A 103 4.53 -3.53 15.40
C PHE A 103 3.46 -4.52 14.96
N GLY A 104 2.21 -4.41 15.43
CA GLY A 104 1.12 -5.35 15.12
C GLY A 104 1.29 -6.72 15.77
N PHE A 105 2.37 -6.94 16.52
CA PHE A 105 2.71 -8.22 17.13
C PHE A 105 2.68 -8.10 18.65
N SER A 106 1.61 -8.59 19.27
CA SER A 106 1.64 -8.89 20.71
C SER A 106 2.54 -10.10 20.94
N PRO A 107 3.49 -10.04 21.90
CA PRO A 107 4.35 -11.18 22.25
C PRO A 107 3.56 -12.41 22.75
N SER A 108 2.29 -12.24 23.10
CA SER A 108 1.40 -13.31 23.58
C SER A 108 0.47 -13.90 22.49
N LEU A 109 0.54 -13.42 21.25
CA LEU A 109 -0.38 -13.87 20.19
C LEU A 109 0.13 -15.15 19.54
N ARG A 110 -0.60 -16.27 19.73
CA ARG A 110 -0.41 -17.48 18.92
C ARG A 110 -1.07 -17.24 17.56
N ILE A 111 -0.30 -16.80 16.59
CA ILE A 111 -0.80 -16.54 15.23
C ILE A 111 -1.23 -17.87 14.60
N SER A 112 -2.51 -17.98 14.22
CA SER A 112 -2.99 -19.14 13.46
C SER A 112 -2.43 -19.11 12.04
N MET A 113 -2.31 -20.26 11.38
CA MET A 113 -1.87 -20.33 9.98
C MET A 113 -2.78 -19.52 9.04
N SER A 114 -4.06 -19.38 9.38
CA SER A 114 -5.00 -18.53 8.65
C SER A 114 -4.71 -17.04 8.84
N ASP A 115 -4.47 -16.60 10.08
CA ASP A 115 -4.11 -15.21 10.40
C ASP A 115 -2.80 -14.81 9.72
N ALA A 116 -1.82 -15.70 9.67
CA ALA A 116 -0.56 -15.47 8.97
C ALA A 116 -0.79 -15.23 7.46
N GLY A 117 -1.70 -15.99 6.84
CA GLY A 117 -2.10 -15.79 5.44
C GLY A 117 -2.73 -14.41 5.20
N TYR A 118 -3.64 -13.98 6.08
CA TYR A 118 -4.26 -12.65 5.98
C TYR A 118 -3.24 -11.53 6.16
N LEU A 119 -2.33 -11.65 7.13
CA LEU A 119 -1.24 -10.70 7.31
C LEU A 119 -0.35 -10.63 6.08
N PHE A 120 0.01 -11.78 5.50
CA PHE A 120 0.85 -11.83 4.31
C PHE A 120 0.19 -11.10 3.12
N ILE A 121 -1.08 -11.40 2.82
CA ILE A 121 -1.80 -10.74 1.73
C ILE A 121 -2.01 -9.25 2.02
N SER A 122 -2.34 -8.88 3.27
CA SER A 122 -2.48 -7.49 3.69
C SER A 122 -1.19 -6.70 3.52
N THR A 123 -0.05 -7.27 3.92
CA THR A 123 1.27 -6.67 3.71
C THR A 123 1.60 -6.52 2.23
N LEU A 124 1.34 -7.55 1.42
CA LEU A 124 1.56 -7.48 -0.04
C LEU A 124 0.77 -6.33 -0.67
N VAL A 125 -0.51 -6.21 -0.32
CA VAL A 125 -1.37 -5.12 -0.82
C VAL A 125 -0.90 -3.77 -0.31
N SER A 126 -0.58 -3.65 0.98
CA SER A 126 -0.11 -2.41 1.61
C SER A 126 1.20 -1.92 1.01
N VAL A 127 2.18 -2.82 0.79
CA VAL A 127 3.46 -2.46 0.14
C VAL A 127 3.24 -2.10 -1.32
N SER A 128 2.35 -2.80 -2.03
CA SER A 128 2.02 -2.45 -3.42
C SER A 128 1.41 -1.05 -3.53
N VAL A 129 0.48 -0.70 -2.64
CA VAL A 129 -0.13 0.65 -2.58
C VAL A 129 0.90 1.71 -2.18
N HIS A 130 1.81 1.39 -1.27
CA HIS A 130 2.89 2.28 -0.85
C HIS A 130 3.78 2.68 -2.03
N GLU A 131 4.29 1.69 -2.75
CA GLU A 131 5.14 1.87 -3.91
C GLU A 131 4.39 2.56 -5.05
N PHE A 132 3.12 2.21 -5.26
CA PHE A 132 2.27 2.90 -6.22
C PHE A 132 2.12 4.40 -5.92
N GLY A 133 2.07 4.78 -4.64
CA GLY A 133 2.09 6.19 -4.22
C GLY A 133 3.35 6.93 -4.69
N HIS A 134 4.53 6.32 -4.50
CA HIS A 134 5.80 6.87 -5.00
C HIS A 134 5.81 7.01 -6.52
N ALA A 135 5.31 5.98 -7.21
CA ALA A 135 5.21 5.95 -8.66
C ALA A 135 4.34 7.09 -9.22
N ILE A 136 3.17 7.34 -8.62
CA ILE A 136 2.30 8.46 -9.00
C ILE A 136 2.98 9.81 -8.70
N ALA A 137 3.67 9.93 -7.56
CA ALA A 137 4.37 11.16 -7.19
C ALA A 137 5.45 11.52 -8.22
N LEU A 138 6.29 10.55 -8.60
CA LEU A 138 7.29 10.71 -9.65
C LEU A 138 6.68 11.06 -11.02
N ALA A 139 5.60 10.37 -11.39
CA ALA A 139 4.87 10.65 -12.63
C ALA A 139 4.30 12.08 -12.66
N SER A 140 3.86 12.61 -11.51
CA SER A 140 3.36 13.99 -11.39
C SER A 140 4.45 15.05 -11.58
N GLU A 141 5.71 14.69 -11.31
CA GLU A 141 6.90 15.51 -11.54
C GLU A 141 7.51 15.30 -12.93
N GLY A 142 6.94 14.39 -13.73
CA GLY A 142 7.39 14.11 -15.10
C GLY A 142 8.62 13.21 -15.18
N ILE A 143 8.96 12.50 -14.11
CA ILE A 143 9.98 11.45 -14.14
C ILE A 143 9.34 10.17 -14.68
N GLN A 144 9.97 9.56 -15.68
CA GLN A 144 9.53 8.28 -16.23
C GLN A 144 10.03 7.13 -15.37
N LEU A 145 9.17 6.14 -15.15
CA LEU A 145 9.48 4.93 -14.41
C LEU A 145 10.05 3.88 -15.37
N GLU A 146 11.04 3.12 -14.92
CA GLU A 146 11.61 2.03 -15.71
C GLU A 146 10.73 0.77 -15.64
N TYR A 147 10.29 0.39 -14.44
CA TYR A 147 9.36 -0.71 -14.20
C TYR A 147 8.83 -0.71 -12.78
N ILE A 148 7.70 -1.38 -12.57
CA ILE A 148 7.21 -1.72 -11.23
C ILE A 148 7.41 -3.22 -11.05
N ALA A 149 8.16 -3.61 -10.03
CA ALA A 149 8.40 -5.00 -9.69
C ALA A 149 7.60 -5.38 -8.45
N VAL A 150 6.89 -6.50 -8.51
CA VAL A 150 6.35 -7.18 -7.32
C VAL A 150 7.20 -8.42 -7.13
N PHE A 151 7.84 -8.55 -5.98
CA PHE A 151 8.66 -9.70 -5.68
C PHE A 151 8.16 -10.43 -4.43
N ILE A 152 8.19 -11.75 -4.49
CA ILE A 152 7.85 -12.62 -3.36
C ILE A 152 9.11 -13.42 -3.04
N ALA A 153 9.73 -13.11 -1.90
CA ALA A 153 10.88 -13.83 -1.40
C ALA A 153 10.46 -14.61 -0.15
N VAL A 154 10.21 -15.93 -0.28
CA VAL A 154 9.92 -16.98 0.74
C VAL A 154 9.01 -16.64 1.94
N LEU A 155 9.27 -15.55 2.65
CA LEU A 155 8.57 -15.07 3.85
C LEU A 155 8.15 -13.59 3.76
N PHE A 156 8.61 -12.84 2.77
CA PHE A 156 8.38 -11.39 2.66
C PHE A 156 7.81 -11.03 1.29
N PRO A 157 6.54 -10.57 1.23
CA PRO A 157 5.99 -9.96 0.04
C PRO A 157 6.51 -8.52 -0.09
N GLY A 158 7.07 -8.20 -1.25
CA GLY A 158 7.58 -6.87 -1.55
C GLY A 158 7.06 -6.34 -2.88
N ALA A 159 6.97 -5.01 -2.97
CA ALA A 159 6.90 -4.31 -4.24
C ALA A 159 8.03 -3.29 -4.27
N LEU A 160 8.40 -2.88 -5.48
CA LEU A 160 9.45 -1.93 -5.76
C LEU A 160 9.04 -1.17 -7.02
N VAL A 161 9.22 0.14 -7.01
CA VAL A 161 9.19 0.93 -8.23
C VAL A 161 10.61 1.31 -8.61
N ALA A 162 11.05 0.91 -9.81
CA ALA A 162 12.36 1.24 -10.34
C ALA A 162 12.29 2.56 -11.12
N PHE A 163 13.13 3.50 -10.70
CA PHE A 163 13.29 4.82 -11.29
C PHE A 163 14.73 5.31 -11.08
N ASP A 164 15.12 6.33 -11.85
CA ASP A 164 16.44 6.93 -11.73
C ASP A 164 16.54 7.81 -10.47
N TYR A 165 17.36 7.37 -9.52
CA TYR A 165 17.60 8.09 -8.27
C TYR A 165 18.38 9.40 -8.48
N ASP A 166 19.22 9.50 -9.51
CA ASP A 166 19.99 10.72 -9.80
C ASP A 166 19.05 11.84 -10.25
N LEU A 167 18.02 11.50 -11.05
CA LEU A 167 16.95 12.44 -11.41
C LEU A 167 16.13 12.89 -10.19
N LEU A 168 15.87 12.00 -9.23
CA LEU A 168 15.16 12.35 -7.99
C LEU A 168 16.00 13.25 -7.07
N GLN A 169 17.31 13.07 -7.03
CA GLN A 169 18.22 13.91 -6.24
C GLN A 169 18.46 15.29 -6.88
N ALA A 170 18.35 15.38 -8.21
CA ALA A 170 18.41 16.65 -8.92
C ALA A 170 17.16 17.53 -8.71
N LEU A 171 16.06 16.97 -8.20
CA LEU A 171 14.83 17.71 -7.92
C LEU A 171 14.97 18.66 -6.71
N PRO A 172 14.12 19.70 -6.63
CA PRO A 172 14.03 20.54 -5.45
C PRO A 172 13.71 19.73 -4.19
N ARG A 173 14.31 20.10 -3.05
CA ARG A 173 14.17 19.38 -1.77
C ARG A 173 12.71 19.13 -1.35
N LEU A 174 11.81 20.09 -1.58
CA LEU A 174 10.39 19.95 -1.26
C LEU A 174 9.69 18.92 -2.16
N THR A 175 10.13 18.80 -3.41
CA THR A 175 9.59 17.81 -4.35
C THR A 175 10.05 16.41 -3.97
N SER A 176 11.34 16.23 -3.66
CA SER A 176 11.84 14.94 -3.19
C SER A 176 11.15 14.52 -1.89
N LEU A 177 10.90 15.47 -0.97
CA LEU A 177 10.14 15.19 0.26
C LEU A 177 8.70 14.74 -0.02
N ARG A 178 8.02 15.33 -1.01
CA ARG A 178 6.69 14.88 -1.46
C ARG A 178 6.71 13.45 -1.97
N VAL A 179 7.74 13.08 -2.74
CA VAL A 179 7.93 11.69 -3.18
C VAL A 179 8.16 10.79 -1.97
N TYR A 180 9.10 11.10 -1.06
CA TYR A 180 9.36 10.26 0.12
C TYR A 180 8.12 10.05 1.01
N CYS A 181 7.27 11.07 1.17
CA CYS A 181 6.03 10.95 1.96
C CYS A 181 4.87 10.33 1.17
N ALA A 182 4.98 10.16 -0.15
CA ALA A 182 3.89 9.72 -1.01
C ALA A 182 3.35 8.34 -0.64
N GLY A 183 4.24 7.39 -0.35
CA GLY A 183 3.86 6.03 0.04
C GLY A 183 3.14 5.97 1.39
N ILE A 184 3.64 6.69 2.40
CA ILE A 184 2.98 6.77 3.73
C ILE A 184 1.57 7.34 3.57
N TRP A 185 1.43 8.42 2.79
CA TRP A 185 0.14 9.06 2.53
C TRP A 185 -0.84 8.13 1.82
N HIS A 186 -0.41 7.39 0.79
CA HIS A 186 -1.27 6.44 0.09
C HIS A 186 -1.73 5.30 0.98
N ASN A 187 -0.86 4.79 1.85
CA ASN A 187 -1.24 3.77 2.83
C ASN A 187 -2.21 4.31 3.89
N ALA A 188 -2.03 5.55 4.35
CA ALA A 188 -2.96 6.17 5.28
C ALA A 188 -4.36 6.34 4.66
N VAL A 189 -4.43 6.79 3.39
CA VAL A 189 -5.69 6.93 2.65
C VAL A 189 -6.32 5.57 2.38
N PHE A 190 -5.53 4.55 2.02
CA PHE A 190 -6.02 3.19 1.82
C PHE A 190 -6.57 2.59 3.12
N CYS A 191 -5.90 2.82 4.25
CA CYS A 191 -6.38 2.42 5.57
C CYS A 191 -7.70 3.12 5.92
N ALA A 192 -7.80 4.43 5.69
CA ALA A 192 -9.03 5.19 5.90
C ALA A 192 -10.18 4.68 5.01
N LEU A 193 -9.90 4.34 3.75
CA LEU A 193 -10.88 3.75 2.83
C LEU A 193 -11.35 2.36 3.32
N CYS A 194 -10.43 1.51 3.78
CA CYS A 194 -10.78 0.22 4.38
C CYS A 194 -11.64 0.40 5.63
N GLY A 195 -11.29 1.33 6.51
CA GLY A 195 -12.06 1.66 7.71
C GLY A 195 -13.46 2.16 7.37
N LEU A 196 -13.59 3.02 6.35
CA LEU A 196 -14.88 3.49 5.85
C LEU A 196 -15.70 2.34 5.27
N LEU A 197 -15.08 1.44 4.51
CA LEU A 197 -15.76 0.28 3.93
C LEU A 197 -16.28 -0.66 5.02
N LEU A 198 -15.50 -0.88 6.08
CA LEU A 198 -15.93 -1.64 7.25
C LEU A 198 -17.09 -0.96 7.99
N PHE A 199 -17.07 0.37 8.09
CA PHE A 199 -18.18 1.13 8.67
C PHE A 199 -19.46 1.05 7.83
N LEU A 200 -19.32 1.03 6.49
CA LEU A 200 -20.43 0.89 5.54
C LEU A 200 -20.91 -0.56 5.36
N GLN A 201 -20.12 -1.54 5.82
CA GLN A 201 -20.44 -2.96 5.72
C GLN A 201 -21.85 -3.35 6.21
N PRO A 202 -22.37 -2.89 7.37
CA PRO A 202 -23.75 -3.18 7.78
C PRO A 202 -24.80 -2.72 6.76
N VAL A 203 -24.57 -1.58 6.08
CA VAL A 203 -25.48 -1.05 5.06
C VAL A 203 -25.38 -1.85 3.75
N ILE A 204 -24.17 -2.29 3.39
CA ILE A 204 -23.91 -3.09 2.18
C ILE A 204 -24.45 -4.52 2.34
N LEU A 205 -24.37 -5.10 3.54
CA LEU A 205 -24.82 -6.47 3.80
C LEU A 205 -26.33 -6.55 4.06
N PHE A 206 -26.98 -5.48 4.51
CA PHE A 206 -28.43 -5.41 4.71
C PHE A 206 -29.28 -5.92 3.52
N PRO A 207 -29.04 -5.53 2.25
CA PRO A 207 -29.79 -6.04 1.11
C PRO A 207 -29.47 -7.51 0.77
N PHE A 208 -28.29 -8.01 1.12
CA PHE A 208 -27.93 -9.42 0.95
C PHE A 208 -28.41 -10.28 2.13
N TYR A 209 -28.83 -9.67 3.23
CA TYR A 209 -29.43 -10.31 4.40
C TYR A 209 -30.95 -10.53 4.22
N MET A 210 -31.45 -10.55 2.98
CA MET A 210 -32.81 -11.00 2.70
C MET A 210 -32.90 -12.49 3.00
N HIS A 211 -33.41 -12.81 4.19
CA HIS A 211 -33.77 -14.17 4.58
C HIS A 211 -34.97 -14.57 3.74
N ALA A 212 -34.72 -15.31 2.67
CA ALA A 212 -35.72 -16.20 2.12
C ALA A 212 -35.99 -17.29 3.18
N GLU A 213 -37.10 -17.11 3.90
CA GLU A 213 -37.82 -18.13 4.66
C GLU A 213 -37.03 -18.94 5.68
N SER A 214 -36.90 -18.39 6.89
CA SER A 214 -36.93 -19.21 8.09
C SER A 214 -38.12 -18.74 8.94
N PRO A 215 -39.24 -19.48 9.00
CA PRO A 215 -40.33 -19.14 9.91
C PRO A 215 -39.77 -19.17 11.33
N LEU A 216 -39.71 -17.98 11.94
CA LEU A 216 -39.53 -17.85 13.37
C LEU A 216 -40.75 -18.52 14.02
N VAL A 217 -40.59 -19.73 14.54
CA VAL A 217 -41.61 -20.39 15.35
C VAL A 217 -41.76 -19.56 16.63
N LEU A 218 -42.72 -18.62 16.60
CA LEU A 218 -42.98 -17.66 17.67
C LEU A 218 -43.82 -18.24 18.81
N GLU A 219 -44.41 -19.41 18.64
CA GLU A 219 -45.03 -20.16 19.73
C GLU A 219 -44.98 -21.65 19.43
N VAL A 220 -44.28 -22.40 20.28
CA VAL A 220 -44.77 -23.73 20.64
C VAL A 220 -45.70 -23.46 21.83
N ALA A 221 -47.00 -23.52 21.59
CA ALA A 221 -48.00 -23.60 22.64
C ALA A 221 -47.73 -24.86 23.46
N SER A 222 -46.91 -24.72 24.49
CA SER A 222 -46.71 -25.71 25.54
C SER A 222 -47.45 -25.20 26.77
N PRO A 223 -48.28 -26.01 27.45
CA PRO A 223 -49.23 -25.55 28.47
C PRO A 223 -48.56 -25.18 29.81
N LEU A 224 -47.36 -24.60 29.79
CA LEU A 224 -46.55 -24.29 30.96
C LEU A 224 -46.06 -22.83 31.01
N SER A 225 -46.58 -21.95 30.15
CA SER A 225 -46.13 -20.56 29.99
C SER A 225 -46.72 -19.55 30.98
N GLU A 226 -47.66 -19.93 31.85
CA GLU A 226 -48.22 -18.99 32.84
C GLU A 226 -47.24 -18.58 33.96
N PHE A 227 -46.06 -19.21 34.09
CA PHE A 227 -45.14 -18.92 35.20
C PHE A 227 -44.02 -17.91 34.90
N PHE A 228 -43.76 -17.56 33.63
CA PHE A 228 -42.61 -16.70 33.26
C PHE A 228 -42.97 -15.30 32.73
N VAL A 229 -44.26 -14.94 32.67
CA VAL A 229 -44.71 -13.63 32.18
C VAL A 229 -44.48 -12.48 33.18
N SER A 230 -43.98 -12.76 34.40
CA SER A 230 -43.76 -11.74 35.44
C SER A 230 -42.46 -10.92 35.29
N TRP A 231 -41.53 -11.32 34.41
CA TRP A 231 -40.29 -10.57 34.17
C TRP A 231 -40.28 -10.00 32.75
N GLY A 232 -41.25 -9.11 32.51
CA GLY A 232 -41.39 -8.35 31.28
C GLY A 232 -40.25 -7.36 31.05
N CYS A 233 -39.78 -7.38 29.80
CA CYS A 233 -39.11 -6.33 29.04
C CYS A 233 -39.04 -4.94 29.69
N ASN A 234 -37.80 -4.43 29.81
CA ASN A 234 -37.52 -3.02 29.63
C ASN A 234 -36.20 -2.84 28.88
N SER A 235 -36.25 -2.01 27.83
CA SER A 235 -35.14 -1.26 27.24
C SER A 235 -34.14 -2.08 26.39
N VAL A 236 -34.12 -1.99 25.05
CA VAL A 236 -33.86 -0.81 24.20
C VAL A 236 -32.66 -0.01 24.71
N ILE A 237 -31.55 -0.12 23.98
CA ILE A 237 -30.36 0.76 24.00
C ILE A 237 -29.57 0.75 25.31
N GLY A 238 -28.38 0.14 25.28
CA GLY A 238 -27.43 0.25 26.38
C GLY A 238 -26.09 -0.36 26.03
N TRP A 239 -25.12 0.51 25.79
CA TRP A 239 -23.71 0.21 25.96
C TRP A 239 -23.48 -0.62 27.22
N CYS A 240 -22.76 -1.73 27.12
CA CYS A 240 -22.06 -2.29 28.27
C CYS A 240 -20.72 -2.88 27.82
N SER A 241 -19.72 -2.02 27.91
CA SER A 241 -18.38 -2.36 28.37
C SER A 241 -18.40 -3.22 29.64
N HIS A 242 -17.25 -3.87 29.90
CA HIS A 242 -16.74 -4.44 31.17
C HIS A 242 -16.76 -5.97 31.32
N PRO A 243 -15.88 -6.55 32.16
CA PRO A 243 -14.62 -6.05 32.76
C PRO A 243 -13.37 -6.83 32.30
#